data_AF-A0A551ZMS8-F1
#
_entry.id   AF-A0A551ZMS8-F1
#
_cell.length_a   1.000
_cell.length_b   1.000
_cell.length_c   1.000
_cell.angle_alpha   90.00
_cell.angle_beta   90.00
_cell.angle_gamma   90.00
#
_symmetry.space_group_name_H-M   'P 1'
#
loop_
_entity.id
_entity.type
_entity.pdbx_description
1 polymer ?
#
loop_
_entity_poly.entity_id
_entity_poly.type
_entity_poly.pdbx_seq_one_letter_code
_entity_poly.pdbx_strand_id
1 'polypeptide(L)'
;MQIPSKAIIPEDKLTRYLLVFRDKDDKSKFLAQAGFTLDNAASLQKAIIQLITVEDAIKDGKNEYGIFYRVEGMLEGVNGINLAVVTIWILRYIDDCFQFVTLKPRKDR
;
A
#
# COMPACT_ATOMS: atom_id res chain seq x y z
N MET A 1 -13.73 -0.11 -9.03
CA MET A 1 -13.41 -1.56 -9.10
C MET A 1 -12.52 -1.88 -7.92
N GLN A 2 -12.72 -2.99 -7.23
CA GLN A 2 -11.86 -3.38 -6.11
C GLN A 2 -10.69 -4.24 -6.60
N ILE A 3 -9.56 -4.18 -5.90
CA ILE A 3 -8.42 -5.08 -6.16
C ILE A 3 -8.67 -6.36 -5.36
N PRO A 4 -8.52 -7.55 -5.97
CA PRO A 4 -8.78 -8.79 -5.26
C PRO A 4 -7.74 -9.03 -4.15
N SER A 5 -8.16 -9.67 -3.06
CA SER A 5 -7.30 -9.99 -1.90
C SER A 5 -6.09 -10.88 -2.23
N LYS A 6 -6.10 -11.57 -3.37
CA LYS A 6 -4.96 -12.35 -3.90
C LYS A 6 -3.84 -11.49 -4.51
N ALA A 7 -3.91 -10.16 -4.39
CA ALA A 7 -2.87 -9.26 -4.90
C ALA A 7 -1.51 -9.53 -4.24
N ILE A 8 -0.46 -9.37 -5.03
CA ILE A 8 0.92 -9.65 -4.64
C ILE A 8 1.49 -8.45 -3.89
N ILE A 9 1.81 -8.65 -2.62
CA ILE A 9 2.57 -7.69 -1.82
C ILE A 9 3.91 -8.34 -1.50
N PRO A 10 5.01 -7.97 -2.17
CA PRO A 10 6.32 -8.53 -1.88
C PRO A 10 6.74 -8.20 -0.44
N GLU A 11 7.14 -9.21 0.34
CA GLU A 11 7.52 -9.03 1.76
C GLU A 11 8.63 -7.98 1.91
N ASP A 12 9.65 -8.03 1.05
CA ASP A 12 10.75 -7.08 1.01
C ASP A 12 10.28 -5.62 0.83
N LYS A 13 9.14 -5.38 0.16
CA LYS A 13 8.58 -4.02 0.05
C LYS A 13 8.10 -3.49 1.40
N LEU A 14 7.63 -4.37 2.28
CA LEU A 14 7.22 -3.99 3.62
C LEU A 14 8.45 -3.85 4.53
N THR A 15 9.26 -4.90 4.61
CA THR A 15 10.32 -5.05 5.62
C THR A 15 11.64 -4.35 5.26
N ARG A 16 11.89 -4.06 3.97
CA ARG A 16 13.14 -3.40 3.53
C ARG A 16 12.93 -2.01 2.94
N TYR A 17 11.68 -1.58 2.76
CA TYR A 17 11.37 -0.30 2.13
C TYR A 17 10.35 0.54 2.91
N LEU A 18 9.16 0.03 3.22
CA LEU A 18 8.13 0.83 3.91
C LEU A 18 8.43 1.05 5.39
N LEU A 19 8.88 0.01 6.08
CA LEU A 19 9.08 -0.01 7.54
C LEU A 19 10.53 0.28 7.96
N VAL A 20 11.39 0.62 7.01
CA VAL A 20 12.78 1.00 7.25
C VAL A 20 12.91 2.51 7.12
N PHE A 21 13.60 3.12 8.08
CA PHE A 21 13.93 4.54 8.05
C PHE A 21 14.70 4.90 6.78
N ARG A 22 14.36 6.03 6.16
CA ARG A 22 15.09 6.59 5.01
C ARG A 22 15.19 8.10 5.14
N ASP A 23 16.33 8.67 4.75
CA ASP A 23 16.56 10.12 4.87
C ASP A 23 15.62 10.97 4.00
N LYS A 24 15.03 10.38 2.95
CA LYS A 24 14.09 11.04 2.03
C LYS A 24 12.81 10.23 1.87
N ASP A 25 11.67 10.92 1.92
CA ASP A 25 10.33 10.33 1.80
C ASP A 25 10.11 9.15 2.77
N ASP A 26 10.50 9.37 4.02
CA ASP A 26 10.46 8.39 5.11
C ASP A 26 9.01 7.96 5.41
N LYS A 27 8.68 6.76 4.94
CA LYS A 27 7.36 6.16 5.17
C LYS A 27 7.28 5.47 6.52
N SER A 28 8.41 5.10 7.13
CA SER A 28 8.39 4.33 8.37
C SER A 28 7.90 5.19 9.53
N LYS A 29 8.35 6.45 9.63
CA LYS A 29 7.82 7.41 10.63
C LYS A 29 6.33 7.67 10.48
N PHE A 30 5.84 7.77 9.24
CA PHE A 30 4.41 7.95 8.99
C PHE A 30 3.62 6.70 9.42
N LEU A 31 4.05 5.52 9.00
CA LEU A 31 3.41 4.25 9.34
C LEU A 31 3.49 3.93 10.85
N ALA A 32 4.55 4.36 11.52
CA ALA A 32 4.72 4.23 12.97
C ALA A 32 3.64 4.99 13.76
N GLN A 33 3.03 6.04 13.19
CA GLN A 33 1.89 6.73 13.82
C GLN A 33 0.68 5.81 14.00
N ALA A 34 0.50 4.83 13.11
CA ALA A 34 -0.50 3.77 13.20
C ALA A 34 0.01 2.51 13.93
N GLY A 35 1.18 2.58 14.54
CA GLY A 35 1.79 1.47 15.27
C GLY A 35 2.48 0.43 14.39
N PHE A 36 2.66 0.69 13.09
CA PHE A 36 3.34 -0.25 12.21
C PHE A 36 4.86 -0.15 12.34
N THR A 37 5.50 -1.29 12.60
CA THR A 37 6.95 -1.48 12.73
C THR A 37 7.38 -2.76 12.03
N LEU A 38 8.69 -3.01 11.94
CA LEU A 38 9.21 -4.26 11.37
C LEU A 38 8.65 -5.51 12.09
N ASP A 39 8.43 -5.43 13.40
CA ASP A 39 7.94 -6.56 14.21
C ASP A 39 6.50 -6.96 13.86
N ASN A 40 5.74 -6.08 13.22
CA ASN A 40 4.34 -6.33 12.85
C ASN A 40 4.06 -6.08 11.36
N ALA A 41 5.05 -6.32 10.49
CA ALA A 41 4.91 -6.17 9.04
C ALA A 41 3.72 -6.96 8.45
N ALA A 42 3.40 -8.13 9.02
CA ALA A 42 2.23 -8.91 8.65
C ALA A 42 0.90 -8.18 8.92
N SER A 43 0.82 -7.37 9.99
CA SER A 43 -0.35 -6.54 10.28
C SER A 43 -0.49 -5.41 9.27
N LEU A 44 0.62 -4.80 8.84
CA LEU A 44 0.60 -3.81 7.75
C LEU A 44 0.09 -4.44 6.45
N GLN A 45 0.54 -5.65 6.11
CA GLN A 45 0.07 -6.36 4.93
C GLN A 45 -1.45 -6.59 4.98
N LYS A 46 -1.97 -7.04 6.13
CA LYS A 46 -3.42 -7.25 6.32
C LYS A 46 -4.21 -5.95 6.15
N ALA A 47 -3.75 -4.86 6.76
CA ALA A 47 -4.40 -3.55 6.63
C ALA A 47 -4.43 -3.05 5.18
N ILE A 48 -3.34 -3.25 4.42
CA ILE A 48 -3.30 -2.92 2.99
C ILE A 48 -4.29 -3.78 2.19
N ILE A 49 -4.38 -5.08 2.46
CA ILE A 49 -5.34 -5.96 1.78
C ILE A 49 -6.78 -5.57 2.12
N GLN A 50 -7.08 -5.27 3.37
CA GLN A 50 -8.41 -4.80 3.77
C GLN A 50 -8.79 -3.52 3.02
N LEU A 51 -7.91 -2.52 3.02
CA LEU A 51 -8.11 -1.25 2.32
C LEU A 51 -8.51 -1.46 0.86
N ILE A 52 -7.77 -2.28 0.09
CA ILE A 52 -8.03 -2.45 -1.34
C ILE A 52 -9.23 -3.33 -1.69
N THR A 53 -9.70 -4.13 -0.72
CA THR A 53 -10.93 -4.92 -0.87
C THR A 53 -12.19 -4.14 -0.52
N VAL A 54 -12.05 -3.05 0.23
CA VAL A 54 -13.17 -2.16 0.60
C VAL A 54 -13.27 -1.00 -0.38
N GLU A 55 -12.16 -0.31 -0.62
CA GLU A 55 -12.11 0.93 -1.39
C GLU A 55 -11.98 0.68 -2.89
N ASP A 56 -12.47 1.64 -3.68
CA ASP A 56 -12.38 1.58 -5.13
C ASP A 56 -10.98 1.96 -5.64
N ALA A 57 -10.47 1.12 -6.54
CA ALA A 57 -9.29 1.39 -7.33
C ALA A 57 -9.63 2.23 -8.57
N ILE A 58 -8.86 3.30 -8.77
CA ILE A 58 -8.95 4.21 -9.90
C ILE A 58 -7.72 4.02 -10.79
N LYS A 59 -7.94 3.87 -12.09
CA LYS A 59 -6.87 3.73 -13.07
C LYS A 59 -6.02 5.01 -13.12
N ASP A 60 -4.71 4.86 -13.05
CA ASP A 60 -3.72 5.94 -12.89
C ASP A 60 -2.60 5.86 -13.95
N GLY A 61 -2.98 5.52 -15.18
CA GLY A 61 -2.06 5.38 -16.31
C GLY A 61 -1.68 3.93 -16.64
N LYS A 62 -0.73 3.78 -17.56
CA LYS A 62 -0.20 2.48 -18.01
C LYS A 62 1.20 2.66 -18.58
N ASN A 63 1.97 1.57 -18.60
CA ASN A 63 3.23 1.49 -19.32
C ASN A 63 3.35 0.11 -20.00
N GLU A 64 4.55 -0.24 -20.48
CA GLU A 64 4.83 -1.53 -21.11
C GLU A 64 4.63 -2.75 -20.19
N TYR A 65 4.68 -2.56 -18.86
CA TYR A 65 4.57 -3.64 -17.88
C TYR A 65 3.14 -3.88 -17.40
N GLY A 66 2.24 -2.90 -17.53
CA GLY A 66 0.88 -3.03 -17.02
C GLY A 66 0.11 -1.72 -16.88
N ILE A 67 -1.04 -1.82 -16.23
CA ILE A 67 -1.94 -0.70 -15.92
C ILE A 67 -1.77 -0.31 -14.45
N PHE A 68 -1.50 0.96 -14.18
CA PHE A 68 -1.44 1.45 -12.81
C PHE A 68 -2.82 1.74 -12.27
N TYR A 69 -2.99 1.46 -10.98
CA TYR A 69 -4.17 1.78 -10.21
C TYR A 69 -3.76 2.43 -8.90
N ARG A 70 -4.57 3.39 -8.44
CA ARG A 70 -4.46 3.96 -7.10
C ARG A 70 -5.70 3.64 -6.30
N VAL A 71 -5.51 3.31 -5.03
CA VAL A 71 -6.59 3.16 -4.04
C VAL A 71 -6.33 4.18 -2.95
N GLU A 72 -7.34 4.98 -2.65
CA GLU A 72 -7.30 6.02 -1.62
C GLU A 72 -8.26 5.64 -0.50
N GLY A 73 -7.84 5.79 0.76
CA GLY A 73 -8.71 5.52 1.89
C GLY A 73 -7.97 5.54 3.22
N MET A 74 -8.62 4.98 4.25
CA MET A 74 -8.09 4.96 5.61
C MET A 74 -7.42 3.60 5.89
N LEU A 75 -6.12 3.63 6.16
CA LEU A 75 -5.37 2.46 6.63
C LEU A 75 -5.59 2.29 8.13
N GLU A 76 -6.18 1.17 8.53
CA GLU A 76 -6.45 0.86 9.93
C GLU A 76 -5.16 0.52 10.68
N GLY A 77 -4.83 1.30 11.71
CA GLY A 77 -3.65 1.08 12.53
C GLY A 77 -3.86 0.04 13.63
N VAL A 78 -2.78 -0.66 14.00
CA VAL A 78 -2.82 -1.65 15.10
C VAL A 78 -2.98 -1.01 16.48
N ASN A 79 -2.75 0.29 16.58
CA ASN A 79 -2.94 1.10 17.78
C ASN A 79 -4.28 1.87 17.79
N GLY A 80 -5.17 1.61 16.82
CA GLY A 80 -6.45 2.32 16.66
C GLY A 80 -6.35 3.68 15.97
N ILE A 81 -5.15 4.11 15.56
CA ILE A 81 -4.95 5.34 14.78
C ILE A 81 -5.01 5.01 13.29
N ASN A 82 -5.97 5.59 12.59
CA ASN A 82 -6.12 5.40 11.15
C ASN A 82 -5.36 6.46 10.36
N LEU A 83 -4.71 6.05 9.27
CA LEU A 83 -3.94 6.95 8.40
C LEU A 83 -4.62 7.11 7.04
N ALA A 84 -4.79 8.36 6.59
CA ALA A 84 -5.21 8.63 5.22
C ALA A 84 -4.06 8.32 4.25
N VAL A 85 -4.26 7.37 3.34
CA VAL A 85 -3.20 6.88 2.44
C VAL A 85 -3.65 6.80 0.99
N VAL A 86 -2.65 6.79 0.10
CA VAL A 86 -2.79 6.36 -1.29
C VAL A 86 -1.86 5.18 -1.52
N THR A 87 -2.41 4.05 -1.95
CA THR A 87 -1.64 2.88 -2.38
C THR A 87 -1.61 2.81 -3.90
N ILE A 88 -0.45 2.48 -4.46
CA ILE A 88 -0.23 2.36 -5.90
C ILE A 88 0.00 0.90 -6.24
N TRP A 89 -0.67 0.44 -7.27
CA TRP A 89 -0.69 -0.93 -7.74
C TRP A 89 -0.46 -0.97 -9.25
N ILE A 90 0.08 -2.08 -9.74
CA ILE A 90 0.16 -2.38 -11.15
C ILE A 90 -0.58 -3.69 -11.43
N LEU A 91 -1.54 -3.67 -12.36
CA LEU A 91 -2.08 -4.87 -12.98
C LEU A 91 -1.11 -5.27 -14.10
N ARG A 92 -0.33 -6.32 -13.87
CA ARG A 92 0.74 -6.74 -14.77
C ARG A 92 0.19 -7.45 -16.00
N TYR A 93 0.76 -7.18 -17.17
CA TYR A 93 0.38 -7.87 -18.40
C TYR A 93 0.90 -9.30 -18.52
N ILE A 94 1.95 -9.65 -17.76
CA ILE A 94 2.58 -10.97 -17.85
C ILE A 94 1.70 -12.09 -17.27
N ASP A 95 0.84 -11.76 -16.31
CA ASP A 95 0.07 -12.76 -15.55
C ASP A 95 -1.26 -12.25 -14.98
N ASP A 96 -1.72 -11.08 -15.41
CA ASP A 96 -2.97 -10.42 -14.98
C ASP A 96 -3.12 -10.33 -13.45
N CYS A 97 -2.00 -10.27 -12.74
CA CYS A 97 -1.98 -10.13 -11.28
C CYS A 97 -1.73 -8.67 -10.87
N PHE A 98 -2.44 -8.24 -9.84
CA PHE A 98 -2.13 -6.98 -9.16
C PHE A 98 -0.89 -7.15 -8.30
N GLN A 99 0.06 -6.24 -8.43
CA GLN A 99 1.24 -6.14 -7.59
C GLN A 99 1.31 -4.77 -6.91
N PHE A 100 1.60 -4.78 -5.62
CA PHE A 100 1.85 -3.57 -4.84
C PHE A 100 3.14 -2.87 -5.27
N VAL A 101 3.04 -1.58 -5.55
CA VAL A 101 4.16 -0.74 -5.95
C VAL A 101 4.69 0.05 -4.76
N THR A 102 3.81 0.84 -4.13
CA THR A 102 4.14 1.69 -2.97
C THR A 102 2.89 2.19 -2.24
N LEU A 103 3.09 2.68 -1.01
CA LEU A 103 2.13 3.47 -0.24
C LEU A 103 2.71 4.87 0.00
N LYS A 104 1.84 5.89 0.08
CA LYS A 104 2.20 7.25 0.50
C LYS A 104 1.07 7.87 1.32
N PRO A 105 1.37 8.86 2.19
CA PRO A 105 0.33 9.67 2.82
C PRO A 105 -0.58 10.29 1.76
N ARG A 106 -1.89 10.33 2.03
CA ARG A 106 -2.79 11.17 1.25
C ARG A 106 -2.47 12.61 1.62
N LYS A 107 -2.01 13.40 0.64
CA LYS A 107 -1.83 14.83 0.86
C LYS A 107 -3.21 15.46 0.86
N ASP A 108 -3.56 16.14 1.96
CA ASP A 108 -4.69 17.04 1.96
C ASP A 108 -4.40 18.17 0.97
N ARG A 109 -5.39 18.46 0.14
CA ARG A 109 -5.28 19.33 -1.03
C ARG A 109 -5.38 20.80 -0.63
#